data_AF-A0A8S0HDR6-F1
#
_entry.id   AF-A0A8S0HDR6-F1
#
_cell.length_a   1.000
_cell.length_b   1.000
_cell.length_c   1.000
_cell.angle_alpha   90.00
_cell.angle_beta   90.00
_cell.angle_gamma   90.00
#
_symmetry.space_group_name_H-M   'P 1'
#
loop_
_entity.id
_entity.type
_entity.pdbx_description
1 polymer ?
#
loop_
_entity_poly.entity_id
_entity_poly.type
_entity_poly.pdbx_seq_one_letter_code
_entity_poly.pdbx_strand_id
1 'polypeptide(L)'
;MRVGSRTGIHAASRLALAIHLGVAGLLAGGGLLHAAEPVGAAPQSAQQQREMDFDIPAQALGSAVLVFAEQAGVQVLFDSLRLHGLHSSPLKGRYSAEEGLARLLGNAPVQYRFTGERQVTLNRVETGRDGALALAPTTISGNLEGRQSDWVYNAPRSVSVVGREQLDRNPPRHAADMLEETSGVYSAVSQQDPGLSVNIRGLQDYGRVNMSVDGMRQNYQQSGHQQRNGTLYVDPELFSEVVVEKGATSTMGGAGVIGGVANFRTVEARDLLKPGQEIGGRIRVTSGLGGRSNGTHFIGSTAFAIGTEVWDMLLAASERHLGDYNPGTKGGIGELRTGSWMDPSINDRVKNSKVAYSASVMRSRLAKLGLNLPQDQRLQLSYLTTQVSYDDANMMNVENQQQLWEKLGSSDVRSQNFGLDYSYTRTTR
;
A
#
# COMPACT_ATOMS: atom_id res chain seq x y z
N MET A 1 -58.24 -35.42 37.02
CA MET A 1 -57.15 -36.42 37.01
C MET A 1 -55.91 -35.71 36.49
N ARG A 2 -54.86 -35.64 37.31
CA ARG A 2 -53.63 -34.85 37.09
C ARG A 2 -52.69 -35.54 36.09
N VAL A 3 -51.77 -34.72 35.56
CA VAL A 3 -50.37 -34.96 35.11
C VAL A 3 -50.21 -34.35 33.71
N GLY A 4 -49.31 -33.42 33.41
CA GLY A 4 -48.27 -32.75 34.18
C GLY A 4 -47.48 -31.86 33.20
N SER A 5 -47.37 -30.58 33.51
CA SER A 5 -46.64 -29.57 32.74
C SER A 5 -45.12 -29.71 32.92
N ARG A 6 -44.35 -29.65 31.83
CA ARG A 6 -42.93 -29.27 31.86
C ARG A 6 -42.61 -28.32 30.71
N THR A 7 -42.42 -27.07 31.10
CA THR A 7 -41.79 -25.96 30.36
C THR A 7 -40.31 -26.26 30.13
N GLY A 8 -39.89 -26.33 28.87
CA GLY A 8 -38.49 -26.36 28.45
C GLY A 8 -38.05 -24.97 28.00
N ILE A 9 -37.21 -24.32 28.80
CA ILE A 9 -36.49 -23.10 28.46
C ILE A 9 -35.34 -23.51 27.54
N HIS A 10 -35.41 -23.17 26.25
CA HIS A 10 -34.26 -23.35 25.36
C HIS A 10 -33.24 -22.25 25.62
N ALA A 11 -32.16 -22.63 26.31
CA ALA A 11 -30.97 -21.84 26.48
C ALA A 11 -30.39 -21.47 25.11
N ALA A 12 -30.26 -20.16 24.87
CA ALA A 12 -29.53 -19.61 23.75
C ALA A 12 -28.09 -20.14 23.76
N SER A 13 -27.74 -20.88 22.72
CA SER A 13 -26.39 -21.41 22.49
C SER A 13 -25.39 -20.26 22.36
N ARG A 14 -24.66 -20.00 23.45
CA ARG A 14 -23.44 -19.19 23.48
C ARG A 14 -22.24 -19.99 22.94
N LEU A 15 -22.36 -20.48 21.70
CA LEU A 15 -21.32 -21.31 21.08
C LEU A 15 -21.02 -20.93 19.62
N ALA A 16 -21.07 -19.64 19.30
CA ALA A 16 -20.66 -19.10 17.99
C ALA A 16 -19.59 -17.99 18.07
N LEU A 17 -18.94 -17.82 19.24
CA LEU A 17 -17.91 -16.80 19.47
C LEU A 17 -16.63 -17.38 20.10
N ALA A 18 -16.26 -18.61 19.73
CA ALA A 18 -15.10 -19.31 20.31
C ALA A 18 -14.22 -20.06 19.29
N ILE A 19 -14.26 -19.70 17.99
CA ILE A 19 -13.39 -20.30 16.96
C ILE A 19 -12.46 -19.27 16.26
N HIS A 20 -12.46 -17.99 16.68
CA HIS A 20 -11.62 -16.94 16.06
C HIS A 20 -10.36 -16.52 16.82
N LEU A 21 -9.88 -17.32 17.78
CA LEU A 21 -8.63 -17.07 18.53
C LEU A 21 -7.69 -18.30 18.55
N GLY A 22 -7.61 -19.02 17.43
CA GLY A 22 -6.94 -20.32 17.33
C GLY A 22 -5.65 -20.38 16.52
N VAL A 23 -4.90 -19.28 16.32
CA VAL A 23 -3.56 -19.32 15.68
C VAL A 23 -2.48 -18.52 16.45
N ALA A 24 -2.82 -17.85 17.56
CA ALA A 24 -1.81 -17.20 18.42
C ALA A 24 -1.31 -18.07 19.59
N GLY A 25 -1.76 -19.34 19.70
CA GLY A 25 -1.64 -20.13 20.93
C GLY A 25 -0.51 -21.18 21.00
N LEU A 26 0.48 -21.17 20.11
CA LEU A 26 1.50 -22.24 20.04
C LEU A 26 2.95 -21.82 20.34
N LEU A 27 3.18 -20.67 20.99
CA LEU A 27 4.51 -20.27 21.48
C LEU A 27 4.54 -19.71 22.91
N ALA A 28 3.51 -19.93 23.72
CA ALA A 28 3.55 -19.59 25.14
C ALA A 28 4.05 -20.78 25.98
N GLY A 29 5.37 -20.96 26.02
CA GLY A 29 6.02 -21.97 26.86
C GLY A 29 7.43 -21.57 27.27
N GLY A 30 7.55 -20.95 28.44
CA GLY A 30 8.76 -20.96 29.27
C GLY A 30 9.89 -20.00 28.88
N GLY A 31 9.83 -18.76 29.35
CA GLY A 31 10.96 -17.84 29.38
C GLY A 31 10.85 -16.90 30.58
N LEU A 32 11.85 -16.93 31.46
CA LEU A 32 11.93 -16.14 32.68
C LEU A 32 11.80 -14.63 32.38
N LEU A 33 10.88 -13.97 33.08
CA LEU A 33 10.79 -12.51 33.15
C LEU A 33 12.06 -11.94 33.78
N HIS A 34 12.99 -11.43 32.96
CA HIS A 34 13.90 -10.38 33.38
C HIS A 34 13.21 -9.05 33.18
N ALA A 35 13.10 -8.27 34.25
CA ALA A 35 12.69 -6.87 34.17
C ALA A 35 13.77 -6.11 33.38
N ALA A 36 13.41 -5.60 32.20
CA ALA A 36 14.26 -4.70 31.43
C ALA A 36 14.31 -3.33 32.14
N GLU A 37 15.51 -2.90 32.49
CA GLU A 37 15.83 -1.55 32.92
C GLU A 37 15.42 -0.51 31.85
N PRO A 38 15.22 0.76 32.23
CA PRO A 38 14.83 1.81 31.29
C PRO A 38 15.95 2.05 30.28
N VAL A 39 15.77 1.56 29.05
CA VAL A 39 16.65 1.86 27.93
C VAL A 39 16.43 3.32 27.54
N GLY A 40 17.49 4.11 27.76
CA GLY A 40 17.59 5.50 27.33
C GLY A 40 17.36 5.65 25.82
N ALA A 41 16.89 6.84 25.45
CA ALA A 41 16.64 7.23 24.07
C ALA A 41 17.77 6.80 23.13
N ALA A 42 17.44 5.96 22.16
CA ALA A 42 18.34 5.62 21.07
C ALA A 42 18.56 6.86 20.19
N PRO A 43 19.81 7.11 19.75
CA PRO A 43 20.18 8.29 18.97
C PRO A 43 19.54 8.22 17.58
N GLN A 44 19.04 9.36 17.13
CA GLN A 44 18.76 9.61 15.72
C GLN A 44 20.04 9.33 14.93
N SER A 45 19.92 8.58 13.84
CA SER A 45 20.98 8.35 12.86
C SER A 45 21.37 9.68 12.21
N ALA A 46 22.27 10.41 12.86
CA ALA A 46 23.09 11.40 12.18
C ALA A 46 23.94 10.65 11.17
N GLN A 47 23.85 11.04 9.89
CA GLN A 47 24.97 10.86 8.98
C GLN A 47 26.22 11.24 9.75
N GLN A 48 27.20 10.34 9.80
CA GLN A 48 28.40 10.49 10.60
C GLN A 48 29.26 11.61 9.99
N GLN A 49 28.80 12.86 10.15
CA GLN A 49 29.56 14.07 9.96
C GLN A 49 30.66 13.99 11.01
N ARG A 50 31.87 13.63 10.58
CA ARG A 50 33.04 13.57 11.47
C ARG A 50 33.14 14.92 12.18
N GLU A 51 32.93 14.90 13.49
CA GLU A 51 33.18 16.06 14.33
C GLU A 51 34.69 16.30 14.39
N MET A 52 35.09 17.55 14.20
CA MET A 52 36.47 18.00 14.21
C MET A 52 36.63 19.07 15.29
N ASP A 53 37.78 19.07 15.98
CA ASP A 53 38.10 20.09 16.97
C ASP A 53 38.52 21.38 16.25
N PHE A 54 37.78 22.46 16.52
CA PHE A 54 38.08 23.78 16.02
C PHE A 54 38.54 24.70 17.15
N ASP A 55 39.56 25.52 16.88
CA ASP A 55 39.98 26.63 17.73
C ASP A 55 40.46 27.78 16.84
N ILE A 56 39.53 28.69 16.53
CA ILE A 56 39.73 29.83 15.63
C ILE A 56 39.24 31.09 16.35
N PRO A 57 40.13 32.02 16.74
CA PRO A 57 39.71 33.27 17.35
C PRO A 57 38.97 34.15 16.34
N ALA A 58 38.19 35.12 16.83
CA ALA A 58 37.57 36.12 15.97
C ALA A 58 38.65 36.95 15.25
N GLN A 59 38.64 36.93 13.91
CA GLN A 59 39.64 37.60 13.09
C GLN A 59 39.05 38.03 11.74
N ALA A 60 39.87 38.60 10.85
CA ALA A 60 39.42 38.95 9.51
C ALA A 60 38.89 37.70 8.80
N LEU A 61 37.71 37.81 8.18
CA LEU A 61 36.95 36.66 7.67
C LEU A 61 37.75 35.85 6.64
N GLY A 62 38.48 36.52 5.75
CA GLY A 62 39.35 35.86 4.77
C GLY A 62 40.41 34.96 5.42
N SER A 63 41.03 35.42 6.52
CA SER A 63 42.02 34.62 7.27
C SER A 63 41.34 33.51 8.08
N ALA A 64 40.20 33.80 8.70
CA ALA A 64 39.45 32.82 9.49
C ALA A 64 39.02 31.61 8.67
N VAL A 65 38.52 31.86 7.45
CA VAL A 65 38.06 30.81 6.53
C VAL A 65 39.21 29.94 6.01
N LEU A 66 40.41 30.49 5.87
CA LEU A 66 41.62 29.71 5.52
C LEU A 66 42.07 28.80 6.67
N VAL A 67 42.08 29.30 7.91
CA VAL A 67 42.40 28.47 9.10
C VAL A 67 41.35 27.37 9.28
N PHE A 68 40.08 27.69 9.00
CA PHE A 68 39.01 26.72 9.01
C PHE A 68 39.18 25.63 7.94
N ALA A 69 39.53 26.03 6.70
CA ALA A 69 39.79 25.10 5.59
C ALA A 69 40.88 24.07 5.96
N GLU A 70 41.93 24.54 6.64
CA GLU A 70 43.03 23.71 7.13
C GLU A 70 42.59 22.73 8.23
N GLN A 71 41.86 23.20 9.25
CA GLN A 71 41.37 22.36 10.35
C GLN A 71 40.30 21.34 9.90
N ALA A 72 39.45 21.72 8.95
CA ALA A 72 38.37 20.86 8.44
C ALA A 72 38.79 19.93 7.29
N GLY A 73 39.97 20.14 6.69
CA GLY A 73 40.43 19.38 5.53
C GLY A 73 39.59 19.61 4.26
N VAL A 74 39.02 20.82 4.12
CA VAL A 74 38.19 21.22 2.97
C VAL A 74 38.88 22.34 2.19
N GLN A 75 38.67 22.38 0.89
CA GLN A 75 39.12 23.50 0.05
C GLN A 75 38.05 24.58 0.02
N VAL A 76 38.45 25.81 0.29
CA VAL A 76 37.53 26.94 0.32
C VAL A 76 37.90 27.97 -0.75
N LEU A 77 36.97 28.23 -1.67
CA LEU A 77 37.12 29.15 -2.79
C LEU A 77 36.32 30.43 -2.51
N PHE A 78 36.99 31.58 -2.57
CA PHE A 78 36.37 32.90 -2.41
C PHE A 78 37.18 33.99 -3.11
N ASP A 79 36.52 35.11 -3.40
CA ASP A 79 37.17 36.34 -3.86
C ASP A 79 37.60 37.19 -2.65
N SER A 80 38.91 37.40 -2.49
CA SER A 80 39.48 38.09 -1.33
C SER A 80 39.04 39.55 -1.23
N LEU A 81 38.79 40.23 -2.36
CA LEU A 81 38.31 41.61 -2.38
C LEU A 81 36.88 41.71 -1.87
N ARG A 82 36.07 40.67 -2.07
CA ARG A 82 34.66 40.64 -1.62
C ARG A 82 34.53 40.40 -0.12
N LEU A 83 35.45 39.65 0.49
CA LEU A 83 35.45 39.41 1.94
C LEU A 83 36.19 40.48 2.75
N HIS A 84 36.76 41.49 2.09
CA HIS A 84 37.48 42.58 2.75
C HIS A 84 36.57 43.35 3.72
N GLY A 85 37.08 43.62 4.92
CA GLY A 85 36.36 44.33 5.98
C GLY A 85 35.31 43.51 6.74
N LEU A 86 35.16 42.22 6.43
CA LEU A 86 34.31 41.31 7.21
C LEU A 86 35.13 40.59 8.29
N HIS A 87 34.48 40.27 9.40
CA HIS A 87 35.07 39.55 10.53
C HIS A 87 34.32 38.25 10.79
N SER A 88 35.04 37.22 11.24
CA SER A 88 34.45 35.97 11.70
C SER A 88 34.00 36.05 13.15
N SER A 89 33.08 35.18 13.52
CA SER A 89 32.82 34.86 14.93
C SER A 89 33.90 33.90 15.45
N PRO A 90 34.20 33.87 16.77
CA PRO A 90 35.11 32.88 17.31
C PRO A 90 34.49 31.48 17.23
N LEU A 91 35.27 30.49 16.79
CA LEU A 91 34.85 29.09 16.69
C LEU A 91 35.73 28.24 17.61
N LYS A 92 35.14 27.68 18.67
CA LYS A 92 35.83 26.77 19.59
C LYS A 92 34.94 25.60 19.98
N GLY A 93 35.45 24.38 19.84
CA GLY A 93 34.73 23.14 20.18
C GLY A 93 34.68 22.13 19.03
N ARG A 94 33.94 21.04 19.24
CA ARG A 94 33.73 19.98 18.25
C ARG A 94 32.48 20.24 17.42
N TYR A 95 32.66 20.30 16.10
CA TYR A 95 31.57 20.53 15.15
C TYR A 95 31.81 19.74 13.87
N SER A 96 30.77 19.51 13.07
CA SER A 96 30.96 19.12 11.68
C SER A 96 31.55 20.27 10.85
N ALA A 97 32.10 19.98 9.67
CA ALA A 97 32.60 21.03 8.78
C ALA A 97 31.49 22.02 8.37
N GLU A 98 30.26 21.55 8.19
CA GLU A 98 29.14 22.43 7.84
C GLU A 98 28.71 23.31 9.02
N GLU A 99 28.55 22.72 10.20
CA GLU A 99 28.19 23.45 11.43
C GLU A 99 29.28 24.44 11.86
N GLY A 100 30.54 24.02 11.78
CA GLY A 100 31.70 24.83 12.12
C GLY A 100 31.81 26.05 11.20
N LEU A 101 31.64 25.85 9.89
CA LEU A 101 31.65 26.95 8.93
C LEU A 101 30.48 27.92 9.19
N ALA A 102 29.26 27.42 9.39
CA ALA A 102 28.10 28.27 9.68
C ALA A 102 28.33 29.14 10.93
N ARG A 103 28.89 28.55 11.99
CA ARG A 103 29.23 29.27 13.24
C ARG A 103 30.36 30.29 13.04
N LEU A 104 31.39 29.95 12.27
CA LEU A 104 32.49 30.85 11.96
C LEU A 104 32.03 32.09 11.17
N LEU A 105 31.13 31.88 10.19
CA LEU A 105 30.57 32.95 9.37
C LEU A 105 29.59 33.82 10.17
N GLY A 106 28.82 33.22 11.10
CA GLY A 106 27.91 33.95 11.98
C GLY A 106 26.97 34.88 11.21
N ASN A 107 26.99 36.17 11.55
CA ASN A 107 26.18 37.20 10.90
C ASN A 107 26.88 37.90 9.71
N ALA A 108 28.02 37.39 9.24
CA ALA A 108 28.68 37.97 8.08
C ALA A 108 27.75 37.84 6.85
N PRO A 109 27.62 38.88 6.00
CA PRO A 109 26.76 38.87 4.81
C PRO A 109 27.38 38.02 3.69
N VAL A 110 27.58 36.73 3.95
CA VAL A 110 28.28 35.79 3.09
C VAL A 110 27.48 34.50 3.01
N GLN A 111 27.24 34.05 1.79
CA GLN A 111 26.63 32.75 1.51
C GLN A 111 27.76 31.75 1.22
N TYR A 112 27.59 30.51 1.70
CA TYR A 112 28.47 29.39 1.38
C TYR A 112 27.69 28.30 0.66
N ARG A 113 28.37 27.52 -0.18
CA ARG A 113 27.83 26.33 -0.84
C ARG A 113 28.89 25.26 -0.93
N PHE A 114 28.56 24.04 -0.50
CA PHE A 114 29.38 22.86 -0.74
C PHE A 114 29.18 22.40 -2.19
N THR A 115 30.26 22.32 -2.96
CA THR A 115 30.26 21.91 -4.39
C THR A 115 30.81 20.51 -4.62
N GLY A 116 31.20 19.83 -3.55
CA GLY A 116 31.65 18.43 -3.50
C GLY A 116 31.97 18.02 -2.05
N GLU A 117 32.41 16.79 -1.82
CA GLU A 117 32.67 16.26 -0.46
C GLU A 117 33.72 17.05 0.35
N ARG A 118 34.61 17.79 -0.31
CA ARG A 118 35.67 18.59 0.33
C ARG A 118 35.85 19.97 -0.29
N GLN A 119 34.82 20.52 -0.94
CA GLN A 119 34.93 21.81 -1.62
C GLN A 119 33.79 22.74 -1.24
N VAL A 120 34.12 23.97 -0.84
CA VAL A 120 33.20 25.02 -0.44
C VAL A 120 33.48 26.29 -1.23
N THR A 121 32.44 26.96 -1.74
CA THR A 121 32.54 28.29 -2.33
C THR A 121 31.84 29.30 -1.43
N LEU A 122 32.48 30.46 -1.15
CA LEU A 122 31.87 31.58 -0.43
C LEU A 122 31.72 32.80 -1.32
N ASN A 123 30.54 33.43 -1.25
CA ASN A 123 30.21 34.65 -1.96
C ASN A 123 29.53 35.65 -1.02
N ARG A 124 29.95 36.92 -1.08
CA ARG A 124 29.27 38.00 -0.36
C ARG A 124 27.87 38.19 -0.92
N VAL A 125 26.88 38.24 -0.03
CA VAL A 125 25.51 38.64 -0.37
C VAL A 125 25.50 40.16 -0.43
N GLU A 126 25.20 40.73 -1.60
CA GLU A 126 25.02 42.16 -1.75
C GLU A 126 23.74 42.59 -1.02
N THR A 127 23.90 43.18 0.16
CA THR A 127 22.79 43.84 0.85
C THR A 127 22.55 45.19 0.18
N GLY A 128 21.60 45.23 -0.75
CA GLY A 128 21.07 46.48 -1.27
C GLY A 128 20.65 47.40 -0.13
N ARG A 129 20.99 48.69 -0.24
CA ARG A 129 20.50 49.75 0.65
C ARG A 129 18.98 49.81 0.52
N ASP A 130 18.28 49.32 1.55
CA ASP A 130 16.97 49.77 2.05
C ASP A 130 16.25 48.59 2.70
N GLY A 131 16.39 48.44 4.03
CA GLY A 131 15.41 47.82 4.94
C GLY A 131 14.77 46.45 4.58
N ALA A 132 15.22 45.77 3.53
CA ALA A 132 14.57 44.60 2.98
C ALA A 132 15.12 43.37 3.68
N LEU A 133 14.23 42.68 4.40
CA LEU A 133 14.52 41.39 5.01
C LEU A 133 14.68 40.36 3.88
N ALA A 134 15.92 40.06 3.51
CA ALA A 134 16.22 38.94 2.63
C ALA A 134 15.93 37.64 3.39
N LEU A 135 14.83 36.97 3.05
CA LEU A 135 14.50 35.66 3.61
C LEU A 135 15.60 34.66 3.23
N ALA A 136 16.00 33.81 4.18
CA ALA A 136 16.89 32.70 3.90
C ALA A 136 16.25 31.82 2.81
N PRO A 137 17.02 31.36 1.80
CA PRO A 137 16.49 30.50 0.76
C PRO A 137 15.91 29.22 1.39
N THR A 138 14.63 28.94 1.10
CA THR A 138 14.01 27.66 1.46
C THR A 138 14.62 26.56 0.59
N THR A 139 15.44 25.70 1.19
CA THR A 139 15.90 24.48 0.53
C THR A 139 14.74 23.53 0.40
N ILE A 140 14.15 23.45 -0.79
CA ILE A 140 13.23 22.38 -1.16
C ILE A 140 14.09 21.17 -1.52
N SER A 141 14.40 20.32 -0.53
CA SER A 141 14.92 18.98 -0.79
C SER A 141 13.75 18.13 -1.29
N GLY A 142 13.64 17.96 -2.61
CA GLY A 142 12.81 16.90 -3.16
C GLY A 142 13.36 15.56 -2.67
N ASN A 143 12.50 14.67 -2.17
CA ASN A 143 12.91 13.30 -1.94
C ASN A 143 13.27 12.72 -3.31
N LEU A 144 14.58 12.63 -3.60
CA LEU A 144 15.11 12.13 -4.88
C LEU A 144 14.92 10.62 -5.02
N GLU A 145 14.46 9.96 -3.96
CA GLU A 145 13.91 8.60 -4.03
C GLU A 145 12.57 8.67 -4.77
N GLY A 146 12.63 8.48 -6.09
CA GLY A 146 11.44 8.25 -6.91
C GLY A 146 10.57 7.17 -6.28
N ARG A 147 9.24 7.32 -6.37
CA ARG A 147 8.32 6.28 -5.90
C ARG A 147 8.63 4.99 -6.62
N GLN A 148 8.43 3.85 -5.96
CA GLN A 148 8.64 2.53 -6.57
C GLN A 148 7.89 2.39 -7.91
N SER A 149 6.75 3.07 -8.09
CA SER A 149 5.94 3.06 -9.31
C SER A 149 6.41 4.03 -10.41
N ASP A 150 7.39 4.89 -10.20
CA ASP A 150 7.82 5.92 -11.16
C ASP A 150 8.46 5.35 -12.43
N TRP A 151 8.81 4.05 -12.45
CA TRP A 151 9.28 3.36 -13.65
C TRP A 151 8.32 3.47 -14.84
N VAL A 152 7.02 3.69 -14.57
CA VAL A 152 6.00 3.86 -15.63
C VAL A 152 6.29 5.04 -16.56
N TYR A 153 6.97 6.08 -16.08
CA TYR A 153 7.31 7.25 -16.90
C TYR A 153 8.38 6.94 -17.96
N ASN A 154 9.15 5.88 -17.76
CA ASN A 154 10.18 5.42 -18.70
C ASN A 154 9.67 4.29 -19.62
N ALA A 155 8.44 3.82 -19.41
CA ALA A 155 7.87 2.75 -20.21
C ALA A 155 7.25 3.31 -21.52
N PRO A 156 7.66 2.84 -22.71
CA PRO A 156 7.08 3.29 -23.99
C PRO A 156 5.70 2.64 -24.26
N ARG A 157 4.86 2.51 -23.23
CA ARG A 157 3.53 1.90 -23.31
C ARG A 157 2.60 2.47 -22.24
N SER A 158 1.29 2.28 -22.40
CA SER A 158 0.31 2.80 -21.44
C SER A 158 0.19 1.89 -20.22
N VAL A 159 0.86 2.25 -19.13
CA VAL A 159 0.82 1.54 -17.84
C VAL A 159 0.24 2.43 -16.76
N SER A 160 -0.56 1.84 -15.87
CA SER A 160 -0.91 2.45 -14.57
C SER A 160 -0.55 1.49 -13.45
N VAL A 161 -0.13 2.03 -12.31
CA VAL A 161 0.18 1.26 -11.10
C VAL A 161 -0.69 1.80 -9.97
N VAL A 162 -1.48 0.91 -9.37
CA VAL A 162 -2.18 1.15 -8.11
C VAL A 162 -1.31 0.59 -7.01
N GLY A 163 -0.55 1.47 -6.35
CA GLY A 163 0.38 1.07 -5.28
C GLY A 163 -0.30 0.88 -3.93
N ARG A 164 0.43 0.30 -2.97
CA ARG A 164 -0.08 0.04 -1.61
C ARG A 164 -0.60 1.29 -0.92
N GLU A 165 0.05 2.44 -1.09
CA GLU A 165 -0.40 3.71 -0.49
C GLU A 165 -1.84 4.06 -0.93
N GLN A 166 -2.17 3.84 -2.20
CA GLN A 166 -3.50 4.14 -2.74
C GLN A 166 -4.54 3.13 -2.24
N LEU A 167 -4.20 1.84 -2.22
CA LEU A 167 -5.05 0.79 -1.66
C LEU A 167 -5.36 1.04 -0.17
N ASP A 168 -4.39 1.58 0.56
CA ASP A 168 -4.53 1.85 1.98
C ASP A 168 -5.32 3.14 2.26
N ARG A 169 -5.25 4.12 1.35
CA ARG A 169 -6.02 5.36 1.42
C ARG A 169 -7.51 5.11 1.25
N ASN A 170 -7.88 4.26 0.30
CA ASN A 170 -9.25 3.85 0.04
C ASN A 170 -9.38 2.32 0.14
N PRO A 171 -9.48 1.76 1.37
CA PRO A 171 -9.59 0.32 1.59
C PRO A 171 -10.76 -0.29 0.80
N PRO A 172 -10.50 -1.16 -0.17
CA PRO A 172 -11.53 -1.72 -1.04
C PRO A 172 -12.53 -2.56 -0.24
N ARG A 173 -13.84 -2.40 -0.50
CA ARG A 173 -14.87 -3.32 -0.01
C ARG A 173 -15.10 -4.45 -1.00
N HIS A 174 -15.09 -4.10 -2.28
CA HIS A 174 -15.06 -5.03 -3.40
C HIS A 174 -13.69 -4.92 -4.11
N ALA A 175 -13.21 -6.01 -4.73
CA ALA A 175 -11.91 -6.00 -5.41
C ALA A 175 -11.83 -4.97 -6.56
N ALA A 176 -12.97 -4.61 -7.13
CA ALA A 176 -13.09 -3.60 -8.18
C ALA A 176 -12.73 -2.18 -7.70
N ASP A 177 -12.96 -1.87 -6.43
CA ASP A 177 -12.71 -0.54 -5.86
C ASP A 177 -11.21 -0.19 -5.94
N MET A 178 -10.32 -1.21 -6.02
CA MET A 178 -8.89 -1.01 -6.28
C MET A 178 -8.61 -0.24 -7.57
N LEU A 179 -9.48 -0.37 -8.58
CA LEU A 179 -9.25 0.14 -9.92
C LEU A 179 -10.04 1.42 -10.21
N GLU A 180 -10.88 1.89 -9.30
CA GLU A 180 -11.83 2.99 -9.53
C GLU A 180 -11.14 4.30 -9.92
N GLU A 181 -9.96 4.58 -9.34
CA GLU A 181 -9.16 5.76 -9.65
C GLU A 181 -8.23 5.57 -10.86
N THR A 182 -8.28 4.41 -11.52
CA THR A 182 -7.39 4.10 -12.65
C THR A 182 -8.04 4.48 -13.97
N SER A 183 -7.50 5.53 -14.62
CA SER A 183 -8.02 6.03 -15.90
C SER A 183 -8.09 4.94 -16.98
N GLY A 184 -9.23 4.86 -17.67
CA GLY A 184 -9.47 3.92 -18.78
C GLY A 184 -9.58 2.46 -18.37
N VAL A 185 -9.69 2.20 -17.06
CA VAL A 185 -9.89 0.89 -16.46
C VAL A 185 -11.21 0.94 -15.69
N TYR A 186 -12.05 -0.04 -15.92
CA TYR A 186 -13.34 -0.19 -15.26
C TYR A 186 -13.49 -1.62 -14.78
N SER A 187 -14.43 -1.84 -13.88
CA SER A 187 -14.91 -3.18 -13.60
C SER A 187 -16.43 -3.14 -13.55
N ALA A 188 -17.07 -4.11 -14.20
CA ALA A 188 -18.48 -4.35 -13.94
C ALA A 188 -18.59 -4.82 -12.48
N VAL A 189 -19.32 -4.10 -11.64
CA VAL A 189 -19.49 -4.46 -10.22
C VAL A 189 -20.94 -4.87 -9.98
N SER A 190 -21.11 -6.06 -9.42
CA SER A 190 -22.33 -6.46 -8.74
C SER A 190 -21.96 -6.71 -7.29
N GLN A 191 -22.60 -6.03 -6.35
CA GLN A 191 -22.30 -6.24 -4.92
C GLN A 191 -22.79 -7.61 -4.40
N GLN A 192 -23.54 -8.36 -5.21
CA GLN A 192 -23.93 -9.76 -4.91
C GLN A 192 -22.90 -10.78 -5.40
N ASP A 193 -21.97 -10.36 -6.27
CA ASP A 193 -20.93 -11.22 -6.84
C ASP A 193 -19.55 -10.64 -6.49
N PRO A 194 -18.79 -11.27 -5.57
CA PRO A 194 -17.47 -10.78 -5.14
C PRO A 194 -16.38 -10.95 -6.21
N GLY A 195 -16.71 -11.51 -7.37
CA GLY A 195 -15.81 -11.65 -8.50
C GLY A 195 -15.38 -10.31 -9.09
N LEU A 196 -14.15 -10.26 -9.58
CA LEU A 196 -13.58 -9.12 -10.31
C LEU A 196 -13.57 -9.40 -11.82
N SER A 197 -14.04 -8.44 -12.61
CA SER A 197 -13.90 -8.50 -14.07
C SER A 197 -13.37 -7.17 -14.57
N VAL A 198 -12.12 -7.15 -15.04
CA VAL A 198 -11.45 -5.93 -15.47
C VAL A 198 -11.77 -5.63 -16.93
N ASN A 199 -12.22 -4.41 -17.18
CA ASN A 199 -12.40 -3.80 -18.48
C ASN A 199 -11.31 -2.76 -18.71
N ILE A 200 -10.65 -2.83 -19.86
CA ILE A 200 -9.64 -1.85 -20.26
C ILE A 200 -10.05 -1.27 -21.61
N ARG A 201 -10.29 0.05 -21.65
CA ARG A 201 -10.70 0.78 -22.86
C ARG A 201 -11.91 0.17 -23.59
N GLY A 202 -12.89 -0.32 -22.84
CA GLY A 202 -14.10 -0.95 -23.38
C GLY A 202 -13.94 -2.44 -23.71
N LEU A 203 -12.75 -3.01 -23.57
CA LEU A 203 -12.48 -4.42 -23.79
C LEU A 203 -12.47 -5.17 -22.46
N GLN A 204 -13.33 -6.17 -22.34
CA GLN A 204 -13.42 -7.12 -21.23
C GLN A 204 -13.80 -8.50 -21.76
N ASP A 205 -13.76 -9.51 -20.89
CA ASP A 205 -14.26 -10.86 -21.15
C ASP A 205 -13.55 -11.61 -22.29
N TYR A 206 -13.89 -12.91 -22.45
CA TYR A 206 -13.39 -13.78 -23.53
C TYR A 206 -11.86 -13.78 -23.68
N GLY A 207 -11.14 -13.61 -22.56
CA GLY A 207 -9.69 -13.50 -22.56
C GLY A 207 -9.12 -12.24 -23.22
N ARG A 208 -9.94 -11.23 -23.56
CA ARG A 208 -9.46 -9.95 -24.13
C ARG A 208 -8.63 -9.15 -23.15
N VAL A 209 -8.87 -9.32 -21.86
CA VAL A 209 -8.02 -8.82 -20.76
C VAL A 209 -7.51 -10.03 -19.98
N ASN A 210 -6.20 -10.12 -19.80
CA ASN A 210 -5.61 -11.10 -18.89
C ASN A 210 -5.63 -10.52 -17.47
N MET A 211 -6.10 -11.29 -16.51
CA MET A 211 -5.99 -10.95 -15.10
C MET A 211 -5.14 -12.02 -14.42
N SER A 212 -4.01 -11.59 -13.85
CA SER A 212 -3.00 -12.47 -13.29
C SER A 212 -2.66 -12.11 -11.85
N VAL A 213 -2.29 -13.10 -11.05
CA VAL A 213 -1.71 -12.88 -9.74
C VAL A 213 -0.25 -13.30 -9.80
N ASP A 214 0.66 -12.40 -9.45
CA ASP A 214 2.12 -12.60 -9.56
C ASP A 214 2.54 -13.10 -10.96
N GLY A 215 1.87 -12.61 -12.01
CA GLY A 215 2.12 -13.01 -13.40
C GLY A 215 1.43 -14.30 -13.85
N MET A 216 0.93 -15.11 -12.93
CA MET A 216 0.16 -16.32 -13.26
C MET A 216 -1.26 -15.93 -13.65
N ARG A 217 -1.69 -16.24 -14.88
CA ARG A 217 -3.07 -16.02 -15.33
C ARG A 217 -4.06 -16.78 -14.43
N GLN A 218 -5.04 -16.07 -13.88
CA GLN A 218 -6.02 -16.62 -12.92
C GLN A 218 -7.46 -16.39 -13.36
N ASN A 219 -7.71 -15.53 -14.36
CA ASN A 219 -9.07 -15.35 -14.85
C ASN A 219 -9.57 -16.58 -15.61
N TYR A 220 -10.78 -17.00 -15.30
CA TYR A 220 -11.48 -18.04 -16.02
C TYR A 220 -12.72 -17.47 -16.70
N GLN A 221 -13.16 -18.16 -17.76
CA GLN A 221 -14.33 -17.75 -18.52
C GLN A 221 -15.57 -18.52 -18.07
N GLN A 222 -16.62 -17.80 -17.67
CA GLN A 222 -17.95 -18.35 -17.45
C GLN A 222 -18.90 -17.77 -18.50
N SER A 223 -19.28 -18.59 -19.48
CA SER A 223 -20.24 -18.18 -20.51
C SER A 223 -21.66 -18.22 -19.96
N GLY A 224 -22.42 -17.14 -20.14
CA GLY A 224 -23.81 -17.03 -19.70
C GLY A 224 -24.40 -15.65 -20.04
N HIS A 225 -25.68 -15.44 -19.73
CA HIS A 225 -26.37 -14.14 -19.90
C HIS A 225 -26.01 -13.13 -18.80
N GLN A 226 -24.88 -13.32 -18.13
CA GLN A 226 -24.40 -12.45 -17.06
C GLN A 226 -23.70 -11.21 -17.64
N GLN A 227 -23.55 -10.18 -16.81
CA GLN A 227 -22.93 -8.90 -17.18
C GLN A 227 -21.42 -9.00 -17.47
N ARG A 228 -20.80 -10.11 -17.07
CA ARG A 228 -19.36 -10.39 -17.17
C ARG A 228 -19.18 -11.88 -17.46
N ASN A 229 -18.16 -12.22 -18.24
CA ASN A 229 -17.84 -13.60 -18.60
C ASN A 229 -16.39 -13.98 -18.31
N GLY A 230 -15.52 -13.05 -17.91
CA GLY A 230 -14.20 -13.33 -17.36
C GLY A 230 -14.10 -12.85 -15.92
N THR A 231 -13.87 -13.77 -14.98
CA THR A 231 -13.89 -13.47 -13.54
C THR A 231 -12.61 -13.92 -12.84
N LEU A 232 -12.19 -13.15 -11.84
CA LEU A 232 -11.07 -13.42 -10.93
C LEU A 232 -11.53 -13.16 -9.48
N TYR A 233 -11.20 -14.06 -8.54
CA TYR A 233 -11.49 -13.84 -7.11
C TYR A 233 -10.20 -13.60 -6.36
N VAL A 234 -10.09 -12.40 -5.79
CA VAL A 234 -8.87 -11.95 -5.14
C VAL A 234 -9.16 -11.07 -3.94
N ASP A 235 -8.26 -11.13 -2.95
CA ASP A 235 -8.34 -10.31 -1.74
C ASP A 235 -7.34 -9.14 -1.83
N PRO A 236 -7.82 -7.88 -1.89
CA PRO A 236 -6.99 -6.67 -1.89
C PRO A 236 -6.00 -6.55 -0.73
N GLU A 237 -6.31 -7.16 0.43
CA GLU A 237 -5.45 -7.09 1.60
C GLU A 237 -4.07 -7.71 1.34
N LEU A 238 -3.99 -8.71 0.45
CA LEU A 238 -2.76 -9.45 0.18
C LEU A 238 -1.91 -8.87 -0.97
N PHE A 239 -2.27 -7.72 -1.59
CA PHE A 239 -1.56 -7.18 -2.76
C PHE A 239 -0.75 -5.90 -2.55
N SER A 240 0.56 -5.92 -2.75
CA SER A 240 1.39 -4.71 -2.70
C SER A 240 1.04 -3.71 -3.79
N GLU A 241 0.73 -4.17 -5.01
CA GLU A 241 0.35 -3.31 -6.12
C GLU A 241 -0.55 -4.01 -7.15
N VAL A 242 -1.22 -3.23 -7.98
CA VAL A 242 -1.86 -3.68 -9.22
C VAL A 242 -1.26 -2.93 -10.40
N VAL A 243 -0.67 -3.66 -11.34
CA VAL A 243 -0.08 -3.11 -12.56
C VAL A 243 -1.05 -3.36 -13.73
N VAL A 244 -1.54 -2.28 -14.34
CA VAL A 244 -2.47 -2.36 -15.48
C VAL A 244 -1.81 -1.83 -16.74
N GLU A 245 -1.52 -2.75 -17.66
CA GLU A 245 -1.04 -2.47 -19.00
C GLU A 245 -2.22 -2.41 -19.97
N LYS A 246 -2.31 -1.33 -20.74
CA LYS A 246 -3.47 -1.08 -21.61
C LYS A 246 -3.13 -1.29 -23.08
N GLY A 247 -3.91 -2.12 -23.74
CA GLY A 247 -3.72 -2.54 -25.13
C GLY A 247 -2.85 -3.80 -25.27
N ALA A 248 -2.54 -4.16 -26.51
CA ALA A 248 -1.65 -5.27 -26.80
C ALA A 248 -0.24 -4.98 -26.25
N THR A 249 0.29 -5.93 -25.49
CA THR A 249 1.61 -5.83 -24.86
C THR A 249 2.38 -7.13 -25.08
N SER A 250 3.71 -7.01 -25.19
CA SER A 250 4.61 -8.16 -25.30
C SER A 250 5.10 -8.66 -23.94
N THR A 251 4.56 -8.12 -22.84
CA THR A 251 4.89 -8.57 -21.48
C THR A 251 4.28 -9.93 -21.18
N MET A 252 4.73 -10.53 -20.07
CA MET A 252 4.19 -11.78 -19.56
C MET A 252 2.67 -11.66 -19.39
N GLY A 253 1.94 -12.59 -20.00
CA GLY A 253 0.49 -12.57 -19.99
C GLY A 253 -0.18 -11.74 -21.10
N GLY A 254 0.58 -11.12 -21.99
CA GLY A 254 0.08 -10.39 -23.16
C GLY A 254 -0.32 -11.27 -24.36
N ALA A 255 0.01 -12.56 -24.34
CA ALA A 255 -0.31 -13.49 -25.42
C ALA A 255 -1.83 -13.70 -25.54
N GLY A 256 -2.38 -13.39 -26.72
CA GLY A 256 -3.80 -13.60 -27.02
C GLY A 256 -4.75 -12.57 -26.40
N VAL A 257 -4.24 -11.46 -25.85
CA VAL A 257 -5.07 -10.39 -25.26
C VAL A 257 -4.94 -9.10 -26.06
N ILE A 258 -6.06 -8.37 -26.20
CA ILE A 258 -6.15 -7.14 -27.01
C ILE A 258 -6.49 -5.91 -26.17
N GLY A 259 -7.16 -6.11 -25.03
CA GLY A 259 -7.50 -5.07 -24.05
C GLY A 259 -6.34 -4.75 -23.12
N GLY A 260 -5.53 -5.76 -22.78
CA GLY A 260 -4.32 -5.63 -21.98
C GLY A 260 -4.22 -6.61 -20.83
N VAL A 261 -3.43 -6.26 -19.83
CA VAL A 261 -3.08 -7.14 -18.71
C VAL A 261 -3.25 -6.38 -17.40
N ALA A 262 -3.98 -6.96 -16.45
CA ALA A 262 -4.06 -6.50 -15.08
C ALA A 262 -3.34 -7.53 -14.19
N ASN A 263 -2.17 -7.15 -13.67
CA ASN A 263 -1.35 -8.01 -12.83
C ASN A 263 -1.42 -7.56 -11.36
N PHE A 264 -2.01 -8.40 -10.51
CA PHE A 264 -2.09 -8.22 -9.07
C PHE A 264 -0.85 -8.82 -8.42
N ARG A 265 -0.03 -7.99 -7.77
CA ARG A 265 1.20 -8.45 -7.14
C ARG A 265 1.00 -8.60 -5.66
N THR A 266 1.28 -9.78 -5.14
CA THR A 266 1.13 -10.06 -3.72
C THR A 266 2.24 -9.39 -2.93
N VAL A 267 1.95 -9.06 -1.67
CA VAL A 267 2.93 -8.52 -0.73
C VAL A 267 4.16 -9.43 -0.66
N GLU A 268 5.32 -8.82 -0.55
CA GLU A 268 6.63 -9.48 -0.42
C GLU A 268 7.22 -9.25 0.97
N ALA A 269 8.14 -10.11 1.40
CA ALA A 269 8.85 -9.92 2.68
C ALA A 269 9.54 -8.54 2.74
N ARG A 270 10.18 -8.13 1.64
CA ARG A 270 10.84 -6.82 1.50
C ARG A 270 9.90 -5.62 1.71
N ASP A 271 8.60 -5.79 1.51
CA ASP A 271 7.63 -4.71 1.69
C ASP A 271 7.33 -4.48 3.19
N LEU A 272 7.69 -5.44 4.06
CA LEU A 272 7.46 -5.39 5.51
C LEU A 272 8.76 -5.24 6.31
N LEU A 273 9.89 -5.71 5.76
CA LEU A 273 11.21 -5.58 6.37
C LEU A 273 11.80 -4.19 6.10
N LYS A 274 11.88 -3.36 7.14
CA LYS A 274 12.55 -2.05 7.05
C LYS A 274 14.07 -2.23 6.90
N PRO A 275 14.81 -1.25 6.37
CA PRO A 275 16.27 -1.32 6.27
C PRO A 275 16.92 -1.68 7.63
N GLY A 276 17.74 -2.73 7.64
CA GLY A 276 18.42 -3.24 8.82
C GLY A 276 17.54 -4.02 9.82
N GLN A 277 16.28 -4.31 9.48
CA GLN A 277 15.37 -5.11 10.31
C GLN A 277 15.18 -6.51 9.70
N GLU A 278 15.37 -7.53 10.51
CA GLU A 278 15.17 -8.94 10.10
C GLU A 278 13.73 -9.43 10.32
N ILE A 279 12.90 -8.64 10.98
CA ILE A 279 11.51 -8.98 11.30
C ILE A 279 10.61 -7.78 10.98
N GLY A 280 9.46 -8.06 10.35
CA GLY A 280 8.48 -7.06 9.97
C GLY A 280 7.07 -7.63 10.01
N GLY A 281 6.07 -6.75 10.11
CA GLY A 281 4.70 -7.20 10.11
C GLY A 281 3.70 -6.08 9.89
N ARG A 282 2.48 -6.47 9.53
CA ARG A 282 1.34 -5.59 9.32
C ARG A 282 0.08 -6.26 9.79
N ILE A 283 -0.72 -5.55 10.58
CA ILE A 283 -2.06 -5.96 10.96
C ILE A 283 -3.03 -4.88 10.51
N ARG A 284 -4.12 -5.27 9.84
CA ARG A 284 -5.22 -4.38 9.49
C ARG A 284 -6.51 -4.97 10.02
N VAL A 285 -7.33 -4.12 10.63
CA VAL A 285 -8.66 -4.48 11.10
C VAL A 285 -9.60 -3.33 10.77
N THR A 286 -10.66 -3.67 10.05
CA THR A 286 -11.74 -2.77 9.68
C THR A 286 -13.05 -3.45 10.05
N SER A 287 -13.91 -2.73 10.76
CA SER A 287 -15.26 -3.18 11.06
C SER A 287 -16.21 -1.99 10.98
N GLY A 288 -17.43 -2.25 10.51
CA GLY A 288 -18.47 -1.23 10.45
C GLY A 288 -19.05 -0.93 11.83
N LEU A 289 -19.16 0.34 12.20
CA LEU A 289 -19.68 0.77 13.51
C LEU A 289 -21.15 1.24 13.42
N GLY A 290 -22.01 0.63 14.25
CA GLY A 290 -23.41 1.01 14.40
C GLY A 290 -24.21 0.97 13.08
N GLY A 291 -25.18 1.88 12.93
CA GLY A 291 -25.99 2.00 11.72
C GLY A 291 -25.22 2.40 10.44
N ARG A 292 -23.91 2.68 10.54
CA ARG A 292 -23.03 3.01 9.41
C ARG A 292 -22.24 1.80 8.89
N SER A 293 -22.41 0.61 9.47
CA SER A 293 -21.72 -0.59 9.01
C SER A 293 -22.09 -0.97 7.57
N ASN A 294 -23.37 -0.80 7.22
CA ASN A 294 -23.95 -1.09 5.91
C ASN A 294 -23.44 -2.39 5.28
N GLY A 295 -23.48 -3.50 6.04
CA GLY A 295 -23.03 -4.81 5.58
C GLY A 295 -21.54 -5.09 5.84
N THR A 296 -20.72 -4.14 6.27
CA THR A 296 -19.32 -4.42 6.62
C THR A 296 -19.22 -4.97 8.06
N HIS A 297 -19.22 -6.29 8.23
CA HIS A 297 -19.06 -6.91 9.55
C HIS A 297 -17.59 -6.95 9.97
N PHE A 298 -16.71 -7.45 9.09
CA PHE A 298 -15.29 -7.55 9.36
C PHE A 298 -14.49 -7.58 8.06
N ILE A 299 -13.39 -6.85 8.00
CA ILE A 299 -12.34 -6.99 6.99
C ILE A 299 -11.04 -6.89 7.77
N GLY A 300 -10.21 -7.92 7.74
CA GLY A 300 -8.95 -7.89 8.45
C GLY A 300 -7.89 -8.77 7.84
N SER A 301 -6.64 -8.36 8.01
CA SER A 301 -5.48 -9.07 7.51
C SER A 301 -4.31 -8.98 8.49
N THR A 302 -3.47 -10.00 8.44
CA THR A 302 -2.18 -10.02 9.11
C THR A 302 -1.13 -10.50 8.13
N ALA A 303 0.05 -9.88 8.16
CA ALA A 303 1.22 -10.29 7.40
C ALA A 303 2.44 -10.21 8.30
N PHE A 304 3.29 -11.23 8.26
CA PHE A 304 4.50 -11.34 9.05
C PHE A 304 5.64 -11.78 8.13
N ALA A 305 6.75 -11.05 8.18
CA ALA A 305 7.96 -11.34 7.45
C ALA A 305 9.13 -11.53 8.42
N ILE A 306 9.97 -12.51 8.11
CA ILE A 306 11.27 -12.71 8.75
C ILE A 306 12.30 -13.00 7.66
N GLY A 307 13.51 -12.49 7.79
CA GLY A 307 14.55 -12.77 6.81
C GLY A 307 15.87 -12.10 7.13
N THR A 308 16.91 -12.58 6.46
CA THR A 308 18.24 -12.01 6.42
C THR A 308 18.56 -11.56 5.00
N GLU A 309 19.81 -11.18 4.73
CA GLU A 309 20.27 -10.90 3.37
C GLU A 309 20.24 -12.13 2.44
N VAL A 310 20.26 -13.35 3.00
CA VAL A 310 20.37 -14.61 2.24
C VAL A 310 19.01 -15.27 2.00
N TRP A 311 18.04 -15.08 2.89
CA TRP A 311 16.73 -15.71 2.78
C TRP A 311 15.66 -14.85 3.43
N ASP A 312 14.42 -15.01 2.99
CA ASP A 312 13.27 -14.42 3.64
C ASP A 312 12.06 -15.33 3.57
N MET A 313 11.14 -15.14 4.51
CA MET A 313 9.87 -15.83 4.57
C MET A 313 8.78 -14.81 4.88
N LEU A 314 7.62 -14.99 4.23
CA LEU A 314 6.43 -14.20 4.46
C LEU A 314 5.24 -15.13 4.67
N LEU A 315 4.48 -14.89 5.73
CA LEU A 315 3.19 -15.50 5.96
C LEU A 315 2.14 -14.40 6.09
N ALA A 316 1.06 -14.50 5.34
CA ALA A 316 -0.06 -13.59 5.45
C ALA A 316 -1.41 -14.31 5.37
N ALA A 317 -2.41 -13.75 6.06
CA ALA A 317 -3.77 -14.24 6.04
C ALA A 317 -4.75 -13.06 6.09
N SER A 318 -5.90 -13.24 5.47
CA SER A 318 -6.98 -12.26 5.43
C SER A 318 -8.33 -12.94 5.54
N GLU A 319 -9.28 -12.27 6.18
CA GLU A 319 -10.67 -12.69 6.32
C GLU A 319 -11.60 -11.49 6.15
N ARG A 320 -12.63 -11.66 5.32
CA ARG A 320 -13.60 -10.63 4.97
C ARG A 320 -14.99 -11.20 5.12
N HIS A 321 -15.79 -10.57 5.95
CA HIS A 321 -17.19 -10.91 6.23
C HIS A 321 -18.04 -9.69 5.87
N LEU A 322 -18.68 -9.79 4.72
CA LEU A 322 -19.66 -8.83 4.26
C LEU A 322 -21.05 -9.46 4.41
N GLY A 323 -21.99 -8.64 4.86
CA GLY A 323 -23.40 -8.96 4.95
C GLY A 323 -24.20 -8.06 4.02
N ASP A 324 -25.50 -8.28 4.00
CA ASP A 324 -26.40 -7.50 3.17
C ASP A 324 -26.32 -5.99 3.49
N TYR A 325 -26.39 -5.18 2.44
CA TYR A 325 -26.29 -3.73 2.54
C TYR A 325 -27.60 -3.02 2.14
N ASN A 326 -27.75 -1.77 2.57
CA ASN A 326 -28.82 -0.89 2.11
C ASN A 326 -28.27 0.00 0.97
N PRO A 327 -28.98 0.10 -0.16
CA PRO A 327 -28.50 0.85 -1.33
C PRO A 327 -28.60 2.37 -1.15
N GLY A 328 -29.33 2.83 -0.12
CA GLY A 328 -29.55 4.24 0.17
C GLY A 328 -30.86 4.77 -0.41
N THR A 329 -31.43 5.78 0.25
CA THR A 329 -32.77 6.30 -0.06
C THR A 329 -32.75 7.64 -0.80
N LYS A 330 -31.57 8.28 -0.89
CA LYS A 330 -31.38 9.59 -1.54
C LYS A 330 -30.96 9.41 -3.01
N GLY A 331 -31.46 10.30 -3.87
CA GLY A 331 -31.22 10.22 -5.32
C GLY A 331 -32.20 9.31 -6.07
N GLY A 332 -32.08 9.26 -7.39
CA GLY A 332 -32.79 8.30 -8.25
C GLY A 332 -31.94 7.05 -8.49
N ILE A 333 -32.57 5.92 -8.78
CA ILE A 333 -31.88 4.65 -9.07
C ILE A 333 -31.44 4.52 -10.55
N GLY A 334 -31.42 5.64 -11.28
CA GLY A 334 -31.00 5.69 -12.69
C GLY A 334 -31.87 4.85 -13.62
N GLU A 335 -31.24 4.27 -14.65
CA GLU A 335 -31.87 3.40 -15.65
C GLU A 335 -31.90 1.92 -15.24
N LEU A 336 -31.88 1.61 -13.94
CA LEU A 336 -32.07 0.23 -13.50
C LEU A 336 -33.39 -0.30 -14.07
N ARG A 337 -33.30 -1.39 -14.85
CA ARG A 337 -34.45 -2.07 -15.43
C ARG A 337 -35.17 -2.88 -14.36
N THR A 338 -35.83 -2.16 -13.46
CA THR A 338 -36.57 -2.68 -12.30
C THR A 338 -38.00 -3.08 -12.65
N GLY A 339 -38.40 -3.06 -13.92
CA GLY A 339 -39.80 -3.32 -14.28
C GLY A 339 -40.76 -2.24 -13.77
N SER A 340 -40.25 -1.05 -13.40
CA SER A 340 -41.07 0.06 -12.88
C SER A 340 -42.12 0.59 -13.85
N TRP A 341 -42.00 0.24 -15.14
CA TRP A 341 -43.04 0.47 -16.15
C TRP A 341 -44.28 -0.41 -15.93
N MET A 342 -44.16 -1.57 -15.28
CA MET A 342 -45.27 -2.44 -14.87
C MET A 342 -45.73 -2.15 -13.45
N ASP A 343 -44.80 -1.93 -12.51
CA ASP A 343 -45.09 -1.59 -11.12
C ASP A 343 -44.19 -0.41 -10.67
N PRO A 344 -44.73 0.82 -10.68
CA PRO A 344 -43.98 2.01 -10.28
C PRO A 344 -43.43 1.96 -8.84
N SER A 345 -44.03 1.14 -7.96
CA SER A 345 -43.62 1.02 -6.57
C SER A 345 -42.29 0.26 -6.38
N ILE A 346 -41.84 -0.51 -7.38
CA ILE A 346 -40.60 -1.31 -7.27
C ILE A 346 -39.40 -0.41 -7.00
N ASN A 347 -39.32 0.77 -7.62
CA ASN A 347 -38.20 1.68 -7.41
C ASN A 347 -38.08 2.10 -5.95
N ASP A 348 -39.21 2.45 -5.33
CA ASP A 348 -39.26 2.83 -3.92
C ASP A 348 -38.96 1.63 -3.02
N ARG A 349 -39.49 0.45 -3.34
CA ARG A 349 -39.20 -0.77 -2.60
C ARG A 349 -37.71 -1.12 -2.64
N VAL A 350 -37.06 -1.06 -3.80
CA VAL A 350 -35.62 -1.32 -3.96
C VAL A 350 -34.79 -0.34 -3.13
N LYS A 351 -35.13 0.95 -3.13
CA LYS A 351 -34.41 1.97 -2.34
C LYS A 351 -34.58 1.80 -0.83
N ASN A 352 -35.74 1.32 -0.38
CA ASN A 352 -36.08 1.21 1.03
C ASN A 352 -35.93 -0.20 1.60
N SER A 353 -35.46 -1.15 0.78
CA SER A 353 -35.20 -2.52 1.19
C SER A 353 -33.71 -2.81 1.14
N LYS A 354 -33.30 -3.74 1.99
CA LYS A 354 -31.96 -4.31 1.95
C LYS A 354 -31.74 -5.04 0.62
N VAL A 355 -30.54 -4.96 0.06
CA VAL A 355 -30.12 -5.84 -1.04
C VAL A 355 -29.80 -7.19 -0.43
N ALA A 356 -30.77 -8.09 -0.43
CA ALA A 356 -30.62 -9.42 0.18
C ALA A 356 -29.65 -10.28 -0.63
N TYR A 357 -29.07 -11.29 0.04
CA TYR A 357 -28.14 -12.25 -0.56
C TYR A 357 -26.91 -11.58 -1.18
N SER A 358 -26.48 -10.44 -0.63
CA SER A 358 -25.20 -9.79 -0.97
C SER A 358 -24.10 -10.10 0.05
N ALA A 359 -24.41 -10.91 1.05
CA ALA A 359 -23.44 -11.42 1.99
C ALA A 359 -22.38 -12.29 1.30
N SER A 360 -21.13 -12.11 1.69
CA SER A 360 -20.02 -12.95 1.25
C SER A 360 -18.98 -13.12 2.36
N VAL A 361 -18.36 -14.30 2.37
CA VAL A 361 -17.22 -14.60 3.24
C VAL A 361 -16.04 -14.96 2.36
N MET A 362 -14.95 -14.20 2.48
CA MET A 362 -13.70 -14.45 1.76
C MET A 362 -12.58 -14.71 2.76
N ARG A 363 -11.79 -15.74 2.49
CA ARG A 363 -10.63 -16.14 3.29
C ARG A 363 -9.45 -16.38 2.37
N SER A 364 -8.36 -15.67 2.62
CA SER A 364 -7.15 -15.80 1.82
C SER A 364 -5.92 -16.05 2.68
N ARG A 365 -4.98 -16.84 2.16
CA ARG A 365 -3.71 -17.17 2.81
C ARG A 365 -2.59 -17.11 1.78
N LEU A 366 -1.47 -16.52 2.17
CA LEU A 366 -0.27 -16.39 1.39
C LEU A 366 0.94 -16.89 2.19
N ALA A 367 1.77 -17.69 1.56
CA ALA A 367 3.08 -18.07 2.07
C ALA A 367 4.12 -17.85 0.98
N LYS A 368 5.25 -17.25 1.33
CA LYS A 368 6.40 -17.12 0.44
C LYS A 368 7.69 -17.49 1.16
N LEU A 369 8.61 -18.13 0.45
CA LEU A 369 9.96 -18.42 0.90
C LEU A 369 10.94 -18.01 -0.22
N GLY A 370 11.77 -17.03 0.07
CA GLY A 370 12.79 -16.51 -0.85
C GLY A 370 14.20 -16.90 -0.42
N LEU A 371 15.04 -17.20 -1.40
CA LEU A 371 16.48 -17.42 -1.25
C LEU A 371 17.21 -16.46 -2.20
N ASN A 372 18.04 -15.59 -1.63
CA ASN A 372 18.98 -14.76 -2.37
C ASN A 372 20.26 -15.58 -2.57
N LEU A 373 20.54 -15.89 -3.82
CA LEU A 373 21.70 -16.66 -4.25
C LEU A 373 22.81 -15.68 -4.69
N PRO A 374 24.08 -16.12 -4.73
CA PRO A 374 25.18 -15.29 -5.22
C PRO A 374 24.91 -14.73 -6.63
N GLN A 375 25.54 -13.59 -6.93
CA GLN A 375 25.42 -12.89 -8.21
C GLN A 375 24.00 -12.34 -8.47
N ASP A 376 23.36 -11.76 -7.46
CA ASP A 376 22.07 -11.06 -7.60
C ASP A 376 20.96 -11.95 -8.18
N GLN A 377 21.03 -13.24 -7.86
CA GLN A 377 20.04 -14.25 -8.20
C GLN A 377 19.06 -14.42 -7.05
N ARG A 378 17.80 -14.70 -7.35
CA ARG A 378 16.79 -15.02 -6.34
C ARG A 378 15.88 -16.14 -6.82
N LEU A 379 15.66 -17.10 -5.93
CA LEU A 379 14.66 -18.15 -6.08
C LEU A 379 13.55 -17.90 -5.05
N GLN A 380 12.29 -18.00 -5.44
CA GLN A 380 11.15 -17.80 -4.54
C GLN A 380 10.07 -18.84 -4.78
N LEU A 381 9.63 -19.47 -3.69
CA LEU A 381 8.44 -20.30 -3.67
C LEU A 381 7.28 -19.46 -3.15
N SER A 382 6.11 -19.58 -3.79
CA SER A 382 4.90 -18.89 -3.38
C SER A 382 3.70 -19.83 -3.37
N TYR A 383 2.85 -19.67 -2.37
CA TYR A 383 1.55 -20.33 -2.28
C TYR A 383 0.49 -19.31 -1.89
N LEU A 384 -0.51 -19.13 -2.74
CA LEU A 384 -1.67 -18.30 -2.46
C LEU A 384 -2.92 -19.16 -2.57
N THR A 385 -3.83 -19.02 -1.62
CA THR A 385 -5.19 -19.56 -1.73
C THR A 385 -6.20 -18.49 -1.34
N THR A 386 -7.27 -18.39 -2.12
CA THR A 386 -8.44 -17.55 -1.84
C THR A 386 -9.67 -18.43 -1.95
N GLN A 387 -10.46 -18.50 -0.88
CA GLN A 387 -11.77 -19.14 -0.87
C GLN A 387 -12.83 -18.09 -0.61
N VAL A 388 -13.90 -18.10 -1.39
CA VAL A 388 -15.03 -17.19 -1.23
C VAL A 388 -16.33 -17.96 -1.30
N SER A 389 -17.22 -17.68 -0.36
CA SER A 389 -18.58 -18.23 -0.32
C SER A 389 -19.57 -17.07 -0.37
N TYR A 390 -20.55 -17.15 -1.26
CA TYR A 390 -21.58 -16.12 -1.45
C TYR A 390 -22.87 -16.75 -2.00
N ASP A 391 -23.96 -15.98 -2.00
CA ASP A 391 -25.25 -16.42 -2.50
C ASP A 391 -25.53 -15.83 -3.89
N ASP A 392 -26.06 -16.65 -4.78
CA ASP A 392 -26.54 -16.21 -6.09
C ASP A 392 -28.01 -15.81 -5.96
N ALA A 393 -28.35 -14.62 -6.43
CA ALA A 393 -29.70 -14.08 -6.30
C ALA A 393 -30.15 -13.32 -7.55
N ASN A 394 -31.46 -13.23 -7.70
CA ASN A 394 -32.10 -12.40 -8.72
C ASN A 394 -32.94 -11.29 -8.07
N MET A 395 -33.01 -10.16 -8.77
CA MET A 395 -33.94 -9.08 -8.46
C MET A 395 -35.22 -9.35 -9.24
N MET A 396 -36.36 -9.39 -8.53
CA MET A 396 -37.70 -9.85 -8.96
C MET A 396 -37.95 -11.33 -8.70
N ASN A 397 -38.52 -11.60 -7.52
CA ASN A 397 -39.24 -12.84 -7.31
C ASN A 397 -40.54 -12.79 -8.13
N VAL A 398 -40.63 -13.63 -9.16
CA VAL A 398 -41.80 -13.70 -10.05
C VAL A 398 -42.96 -14.50 -9.45
N GLU A 399 -42.71 -15.27 -8.40
CA GLU A 399 -43.70 -16.11 -7.71
C GLU A 399 -44.34 -15.39 -6.51
N ASN A 400 -43.57 -14.56 -5.81
CA ASN A 400 -43.99 -13.79 -4.65
C ASN A 400 -43.61 -12.31 -4.81
N GLN A 401 -44.53 -11.53 -5.38
CA GLN A 401 -44.34 -10.11 -5.62
C GLN A 401 -44.10 -9.26 -4.36
N GLN A 402 -44.33 -9.79 -3.16
CA GLN A 402 -44.01 -9.11 -1.90
C GLN A 402 -42.50 -9.16 -1.57
N GLN A 403 -41.80 -10.20 -2.02
CA GLN A 403 -40.36 -10.37 -1.81
C GLN A 403 -39.58 -9.87 -3.02
N LEU A 404 -38.70 -8.88 -2.85
CA LEU A 404 -37.94 -8.32 -3.98
C LEU A 404 -36.84 -9.25 -4.50
N TRP A 405 -36.21 -9.99 -3.60
CA TRP A 405 -35.01 -10.78 -3.88
C TRP A 405 -35.29 -12.26 -3.69
N GLU A 406 -34.83 -13.05 -4.65
CA GLU A 406 -34.92 -14.50 -4.62
C GLU A 406 -33.52 -15.10 -4.66
N LYS A 407 -33.27 -16.07 -3.76
CA LYS A 407 -32.03 -16.84 -3.77
C LYS A 407 -32.14 -17.96 -4.80
N LEU A 408 -31.22 -17.95 -5.76
CA LEU A 408 -31.11 -18.99 -6.78
C LEU A 408 -30.20 -20.13 -6.35
N GLY A 409 -29.21 -19.85 -5.50
CA GLY A 409 -28.24 -20.84 -5.05
C GLY A 409 -27.18 -20.26 -4.12
N SER A 410 -26.19 -21.08 -3.83
CA SER A 410 -24.97 -20.66 -3.13
C SER A 410 -23.75 -21.14 -3.89
N SER A 411 -22.72 -20.31 -3.92
CA SER A 411 -21.46 -20.56 -4.60
C SER A 411 -20.32 -20.61 -3.59
N ASP A 412 -19.42 -21.58 -3.74
CA ASP A 412 -18.15 -21.67 -3.03
C ASP A 412 -17.03 -21.82 -4.06
N VAL A 413 -16.17 -20.81 -4.15
CA VAL A 413 -15.10 -20.72 -5.14
C VAL A 413 -13.77 -20.74 -4.43
N ARG A 414 -12.88 -21.63 -4.84
CA ARG A 414 -11.50 -21.73 -4.34
C ARG A 414 -10.51 -21.55 -5.50
N SER A 415 -9.66 -20.54 -5.40
CA SER A 415 -8.49 -20.33 -6.26
C SER A 415 -7.22 -20.67 -5.47
N GLN A 416 -6.28 -21.35 -6.12
CA GLN A 416 -5.00 -21.76 -5.56
C GLN A 416 -3.87 -21.53 -6.57
N ASN A 417 -2.79 -20.92 -6.12
CA ASN A 417 -1.61 -20.65 -6.92
C ASN A 417 -0.40 -21.26 -6.22
N PHE A 418 0.39 -22.02 -6.98
CA PHE A 418 1.71 -22.48 -6.58
C PHE A 418 2.71 -21.90 -7.56
N GLY A 419 3.64 -21.08 -7.07
CA GLY A 419 4.64 -20.40 -7.88
C GLY A 419 6.05 -20.81 -7.51
N LEU A 420 6.90 -20.89 -8.53
CA LEU A 420 8.35 -20.97 -8.40
C LEU A 420 8.93 -19.88 -9.31
N ASP A 421 9.40 -18.80 -8.69
CA ASP A 421 9.96 -17.64 -9.37
C ASP A 421 11.48 -17.69 -9.30
N TYR A 422 12.14 -17.54 -10.45
CA TYR A 422 13.58 -17.32 -10.53
C TYR A 422 13.83 -15.96 -11.17
N SER A 423 14.69 -15.15 -10.55
CA SER A 423 15.10 -13.87 -11.07
C SER A 423 16.61 -13.70 -10.99
N TYR A 424 17.16 -12.99 -11.96
CA TYR A 424 18.57 -12.65 -12.05
C TYR A 424 18.68 -11.19 -12.45
N THR A 425 19.30 -10.38 -11.60
CA THR A 425 19.52 -8.96 -11.90
C THR A 425 20.99 -8.76 -12.24
N ARG A 426 21.29 -8.45 -13.51
CA ARG A 426 22.67 -8.19 -13.89
C ARG A 426 23.07 -6.80 -13.40
N THR A 427 23.84 -6.73 -12.32
CA THR A 427 24.44 -5.48 -11.86
C THR A 427 25.51 -5.06 -12.87
N THR A 428 25.18 -4.13 -13.76
CA THR A 428 26.19 -3.42 -14.56
C THR A 428 27.02 -2.58 -13.59
N ARG A 429 28.25 -3.05 -13.32
CA ARG A 429 29.26 -2.28 -12.60
C ARG A 429 29.75 -1.09 -13.41
#